data_AF-A0A2V2AUM7-F1
#
_entry.id   AF-A0A2V2AUM7-F1
#
_cell.length_a   1.000
_cell.length_b   1.000
_cell.length_c   1.000
_cell.angle_alpha   90.00
_cell.angle_beta   90.00
_cell.angle_gamma   90.00
#
_symmetry.space_group_name_H-M   'P 1'
#
loop_
_entity.id
_entity.type
_entity.pdbx_description
1 polymer ?
#
loop_
_entity_poly.entity_id
_entity_poly.type
_entity_poly.pdbx_seq_one_letter_code
_entity_poly.pdbx_strand_id
1 'polypeptide(L)'
;MPISPYTKERLAEAAEGARTLSEALEKLGVDPKGGSRDYIRRRMNQLGVDVSHFEREGNRWTRAILEEAVASSHNMCEVLRRLGLEAVGGHHTHISRRVRSMGIDTSHFTGAPRTDRMRHNSRRRTADEILRENDSPHPTRTPGKLLRRALLEYGVEERCADCGIEGTWMGEPLPLEVDHINGDWRDNRAENLQLLCPNCHSTTDSYRGRGKRRR
;
A
#
# COMPACT_ATOMS: atom_id res chain seq x y z
N MET A 1 2.97 34.03 14.20
CA MET A 1 3.19 32.62 13.82
C MET A 1 3.03 31.77 15.06
N PRO A 2 2.29 30.65 15.03
CA PRO A 2 2.22 29.77 16.20
C PRO A 2 3.62 29.25 16.51
N ILE A 3 4.02 29.33 17.79
CA ILE A 3 5.30 28.82 18.27
C ILE A 3 5.23 27.30 18.12
N SER A 4 6.14 26.71 17.34
CA SER A 4 6.20 25.26 17.18
C SER A 4 6.42 24.61 18.55
N PRO A 5 5.67 23.55 18.91
CA PRO A 5 5.84 22.86 20.20
C PRO A 5 7.22 22.19 20.33
N TYR A 6 7.97 22.06 19.23
CA TYR A 6 9.31 21.50 19.18
C TYR A 6 10.36 22.62 19.23
N THR A 7 10.55 23.16 20.43
CA THR A 7 11.63 24.12 20.72
C THR A 7 13.00 23.42 20.74
N LYS A 8 14.07 24.20 20.69
CA LYS A 8 15.44 23.64 20.68
C LYS A 8 15.72 22.87 21.97
N GLU A 9 15.29 23.42 23.10
CA GLU A 9 15.52 22.88 24.43
C GLU A 9 14.82 21.52 24.59
N ARG A 10 13.53 21.46 24.21
CA ARG A 10 12.74 20.22 24.26
C ARG A 10 13.32 19.13 23.36
N LEU A 11 13.80 19.50 22.18
CA LEU A 11 14.41 18.54 21.25
C LEU A 11 15.78 18.06 21.74
N ALA A 12 16.57 18.94 22.36
CA ALA A 12 17.86 18.58 22.94
C ALA A 12 17.71 17.63 24.13
N GLU A 13 16.77 17.91 25.05
CA GLU A 13 16.46 17.03 26.19
C GLU A 13 16.03 15.63 25.73
N ALA A 14 15.18 15.57 24.69
CA ALA A 14 14.77 14.29 24.12
C ALA A 14 15.94 13.53 23.45
N ALA A 15 16.88 14.24 22.83
CA ALA A 15 18.03 13.64 22.15
C ALA A 15 19.12 13.16 23.12
N GLU A 16 19.38 13.88 24.21
CA GLU A 16 20.48 13.61 25.14
C GLU A 16 20.39 12.21 25.77
N GLY A 17 19.19 11.77 26.14
CA GLY A 17 18.99 10.44 26.72
C GLY A 17 18.57 9.36 25.71
N ALA A 18 18.63 9.63 24.40
CA ALA A 18 18.18 8.71 23.37
C ALA A 18 19.37 8.23 22.52
N ARG A 19 19.40 6.93 22.22
CA ARG A 19 20.38 6.32 21.31
C ARG A 19 19.88 6.29 19.88
N THR A 20 18.58 6.50 19.66
CA THR A 20 17.97 6.51 18.33
C THR A 20 16.95 7.64 18.19
N LEU A 21 16.63 8.00 16.95
CA LEU A 21 15.59 9.00 16.67
C LEU A 21 14.21 8.54 17.17
N SER A 22 13.92 7.25 17.14
CA SER A 22 12.68 6.66 17.63
C SER A 22 12.57 6.80 19.14
N GLU A 23 13.63 6.48 19.89
CA GLU A 23 13.67 6.70 21.34
C GLU A 23 13.47 8.19 21.67
N ALA A 24 14.08 9.11 20.90
CA ALA A 24 13.87 10.55 21.08
C ALA A 24 12.41 10.97 20.78
N LEU A 25 11.77 10.39 19.77
CA LEU A 25 10.37 10.65 19.43
C LEU A 25 9.40 10.12 20.49
N GLU A 26 9.66 8.93 21.01
CA GLU A 26 8.88 8.34 22.12
C GLU A 26 8.93 9.24 23.36
N LYS A 27 10.11 9.78 23.70
CA LYS A 27 10.25 10.76 24.80
C LYS A 27 9.50 12.06 24.55
N LEU A 28 9.36 12.48 23.28
CA LEU A 28 8.56 13.64 22.91
C LEU A 28 7.05 13.37 22.96
N GLY A 29 6.62 12.13 23.21
CA GLY A 29 5.23 11.69 23.16
C GLY A 29 4.70 11.56 21.72
N VAL A 30 5.59 11.35 20.75
CA VAL A 30 5.28 11.28 19.33
C VAL A 30 5.48 9.87 18.83
N ASP A 31 4.57 9.37 17.98
CA ASP A 31 4.75 8.06 17.35
C ASP A 31 6.05 8.05 16.52
N PRO A 32 7.04 7.19 16.86
CA PRO A 32 8.30 7.10 16.14
C PRO A 32 8.14 6.67 14.67
N LYS A 33 7.01 6.04 14.32
CA LYS A 33 6.65 5.60 12.97
C LYS A 33 5.70 6.55 12.24
N GLY A 34 5.31 7.66 12.90
CA GLY A 34 4.40 8.66 12.36
C GLY A 34 5.07 9.61 11.35
N GLY A 35 4.25 10.35 10.60
CA GLY A 35 4.73 11.29 9.57
C GLY A 35 5.51 12.50 10.10
N SER A 36 5.48 12.75 11.41
CA SER A 36 6.23 13.81 12.10
C SER A 36 7.71 13.49 12.25
N ARG A 37 8.13 12.21 12.11
CA ARG A 37 9.53 11.77 12.25
C ARG A 37 10.50 12.61 11.41
N ASP A 38 10.21 12.75 10.13
CA ASP A 38 11.07 13.50 9.19
C ASP A 38 11.07 15.01 9.49
N TYR A 39 9.93 15.55 9.91
CA TYR A 39 9.82 16.96 10.33
C TYR A 39 10.68 17.23 11.56
N ILE A 40 10.57 16.40 12.59
CA ILE A 40 11.31 16.55 13.85
C ILE A 40 12.81 16.36 13.63
N ARG A 41 13.23 15.37 12.84
CA ARG A 41 14.64 15.19 12.47
C ARG A 41 15.20 16.43 11.76
N ARG A 42 14.45 16.97 10.78
CA ARG A 42 14.84 18.19 10.08
C ARG A 42 14.92 19.38 11.02
N ARG A 43 13.99 19.47 11.97
CA ARG A 43 13.93 20.54 12.97
C ARG A 43 15.12 20.48 13.95
N MET A 44 15.48 19.28 14.44
CA MET A 44 16.68 19.05 15.25
C MET A 44 17.93 19.56 14.53
N ASN A 45 18.11 19.20 13.25
CA ASN A 45 19.23 19.68 12.44
C ASN A 45 19.22 21.20 12.25
N GLN A 46 18.05 21.80 11.97
CA GLN A 46 17.91 23.25 11.79
C GLN A 46 18.23 24.05 13.05
N LEU A 47 17.92 23.50 14.23
CA LEU A 47 18.15 24.15 15.51
C LEU A 47 19.52 23.81 16.12
N GLY A 48 20.30 22.97 15.46
CA GLY A 48 21.64 22.55 15.90
C GLY A 48 21.59 21.67 17.16
N VAL A 49 20.59 20.80 17.27
CA VAL A 49 20.57 19.75 18.28
C VAL A 49 21.52 18.65 17.84
N ASP A 50 22.43 18.23 18.71
CA ASP A 50 23.33 17.12 18.42
C ASP A 50 22.55 15.80 18.36
N VAL A 51 22.65 15.14 17.21
CA VAL A 51 22.04 13.84 16.91
C VAL A 51 23.07 12.90 16.28
N SER A 52 24.35 13.24 16.36
CA SER A 52 25.44 12.47 15.77
C SER A 52 25.64 11.10 16.45
N HIS A 53 25.27 11.00 17.73
CA HIS A 53 25.27 9.78 18.52
C HIS A 53 24.09 8.85 18.21
N PHE A 54 23.10 9.28 17.41
CA PHE A 54 21.98 8.42 17.07
C PHE A 54 22.42 7.25 16.18
N GLU A 55 22.24 6.04 16.70
CA GLU A 55 22.43 4.80 15.97
C GLU A 55 21.41 4.69 14.83
N ARG A 56 21.82 4.03 13.75
CA ARG A 56 20.88 3.66 12.69
C ARG A 56 19.91 2.63 13.24
N GLU A 57 18.65 3.01 13.36
CA GLU A 57 17.59 2.05 13.64
C GLU A 57 17.57 0.96 12.58
N GLY A 58 17.60 -0.28 13.05
CA GLY A 58 17.57 -1.46 12.20
C GLY A 58 16.33 -1.48 11.31
N ASN A 59 16.46 -2.10 10.15
CA ASN A 59 15.31 -2.36 9.30
C ASN A 59 14.35 -3.31 10.04
N ARG A 60 13.05 -2.97 10.10
CA ARG A 60 11.98 -3.84 10.63
C ARG A 60 12.07 -5.28 10.12
N TRP A 61 12.51 -5.46 8.88
CA TRP A 61 12.73 -6.76 8.26
C TRP A 61 14.21 -7.14 8.38
N THR A 62 14.58 -7.60 9.58
CA THR A 62 15.89 -8.19 9.85
C THR A 62 15.99 -9.58 9.20
N ARG A 63 17.22 -10.08 9.03
CA ARG A 63 17.46 -11.43 8.54
C ARG A 63 16.71 -12.47 9.40
N ALA A 64 16.87 -12.41 10.73
CA ALA A 64 16.25 -13.36 11.65
C ALA A 64 14.73 -13.42 11.52
N ILE A 65 14.06 -12.26 11.48
CA ILE A 65 12.60 -12.18 11.32
C ILE A 65 12.16 -12.81 9.99
N LEU A 66 12.90 -12.54 8.91
CA LEU A 66 12.56 -13.08 7.58
C LEU A 66 12.86 -14.58 7.48
N GLU A 67 13.95 -15.07 8.08
CA GLU A 67 14.31 -16.49 8.12
C GLU A 67 13.26 -17.30 8.89
N GLU A 68 12.85 -16.84 10.07
CA GLU A 68 11.78 -17.48 10.85
C GLU A 68 10.46 -17.53 10.07
N ALA A 69 10.08 -16.41 9.44
CA ALA A 69 8.86 -16.33 8.65
C ALA A 69 8.91 -17.22 7.40
N VAL A 70 10.05 -17.28 6.71
CA VAL A 70 10.27 -18.13 5.52
C VAL A 70 10.28 -19.61 5.89
N ALA A 71 10.99 -20.00 6.95
CA ALA A 71 11.05 -21.39 7.42
C ALA A 71 9.65 -21.93 7.79
N SER A 72 8.80 -21.07 8.34
CA SER A 72 7.44 -21.44 8.76
C SER A 72 6.38 -21.32 7.65
N SER A 73 6.78 -21.04 6.40
CA SER A 73 5.87 -20.76 5.29
C SER A 73 6.15 -21.66 4.08
N HIS A 74 5.12 -21.90 3.28
CA HIS A 74 5.20 -22.64 2.02
C HIS A 74 5.18 -21.75 0.78
N ASN A 75 4.94 -20.44 0.94
CA ASN A 75 4.98 -19.45 -0.13
C ASN A 75 5.16 -18.03 0.42
N MET A 76 5.49 -17.07 -0.46
CA MET A 76 5.67 -15.67 -0.06
C MET A 76 4.41 -15.01 0.51
N CYS A 77 3.20 -15.43 0.12
CA CYS A 77 1.98 -14.87 0.68
C CYS A 77 1.80 -15.26 2.16
N GLU A 78 2.17 -16.49 2.53
CA GLU A 78 2.22 -16.93 3.94
C GLU A 78 3.26 -16.16 4.73
N VAL A 79 4.44 -15.92 4.15
CA VAL A 79 5.46 -15.06 4.76
C VAL A 79 4.87 -13.69 5.08
N LEU A 80 4.22 -13.04 4.11
CA LEU A 80 3.56 -11.76 4.33
C LEU A 80 2.53 -11.83 5.45
N ARG A 81 1.67 -12.85 5.46
CA ARG A 81 0.65 -13.04 6.51
C ARG A 81 1.28 -13.18 7.90
N ARG A 82 2.34 -13.98 8.04
CA ARG A 82 3.06 -14.15 9.31
C ARG A 82 3.72 -12.86 9.79
N LEU A 83 4.16 -12.01 8.86
CA LEU A 83 4.69 -10.68 9.16
C LEU A 83 3.60 -9.64 9.47
N GLY A 84 2.33 -10.04 9.49
CA GLY A 84 1.18 -9.16 9.70
C GLY A 84 0.92 -8.21 8.53
N LEU A 85 1.36 -8.57 7.32
CA LEU A 85 1.19 -7.79 6.11
C LEU A 85 0.10 -8.39 5.22
N GLU A 86 -0.79 -7.53 4.73
CA GLU A 86 -1.70 -7.92 3.65
C GLU A 86 -0.93 -8.06 2.32
N ALA A 87 -1.32 -9.03 1.49
CA ALA A 87 -0.76 -9.25 0.17
C ALA A 87 -1.29 -8.24 -0.87
N VAL A 88 -1.42 -6.97 -0.48
CA VAL A 88 -1.89 -5.87 -1.32
C VAL A 88 -0.81 -4.79 -1.46
N GLY A 89 -0.78 -4.14 -2.62
CA GLY A 89 0.19 -3.09 -2.91
C GLY A 89 1.63 -3.61 -3.09
N GLY A 90 2.61 -2.83 -2.66
CA GLY A 90 4.04 -3.09 -2.89
C GLY A 90 4.72 -4.03 -1.88
N HIS A 91 4.02 -4.49 -0.84
CA HIS A 91 4.61 -5.28 0.24
C HIS A 91 5.21 -6.59 -0.25
N HIS A 92 4.50 -7.32 -1.12
CA HIS A 92 4.98 -8.60 -1.65
C HIS A 92 6.32 -8.39 -2.37
N THR A 93 6.36 -7.44 -3.31
CA THR A 93 7.58 -7.08 -4.05
C THR A 93 8.71 -6.67 -3.11
N HIS A 94 8.42 -5.86 -2.09
CA HIS A 94 9.43 -5.38 -1.15
C HIS A 94 10.03 -6.53 -0.32
N ILE A 95 9.20 -7.37 0.30
CA ILE A 95 9.66 -8.49 1.12
C ILE A 95 10.37 -9.54 0.26
N SER A 96 9.82 -9.91 -0.91
CA SER A 96 10.48 -10.86 -1.81
C SER A 96 11.86 -10.37 -2.27
N ARG A 97 12.02 -9.07 -2.54
CA ARG A 97 13.34 -8.49 -2.85
C ARG A 97 14.28 -8.57 -1.66
N ARG A 98 13.78 -8.35 -0.44
CA ARG A 98 14.57 -8.40 0.79
C ARG A 98 15.08 -9.82 1.08
N VAL A 99 14.19 -10.81 1.03
CA VAL A 99 14.52 -12.24 1.18
C VAL A 99 15.60 -12.64 0.19
N ARG A 100 15.44 -12.29 -1.10
CA ARG A 100 16.46 -12.54 -2.14
C ARG A 100 17.77 -11.83 -1.87
N SER A 101 17.75 -10.55 -1.49
CA SER A 101 18.97 -9.79 -1.20
C SER A 101 19.78 -10.35 -0.02
N MET A 102 19.11 -11.08 0.88
CA MET A 102 19.74 -11.75 2.01
C MET A 102 20.13 -13.20 1.71
N GLY A 103 19.81 -13.73 0.53
CA GLY A 103 20.10 -15.12 0.18
C GLY A 103 19.40 -16.13 1.11
N ILE A 104 18.23 -15.79 1.63
CA ILE A 104 17.43 -16.71 2.44
C ILE A 104 16.86 -17.78 1.50
N ASP A 105 17.05 -19.05 1.86
CA ASP A 105 16.55 -20.15 1.04
C ASP A 105 15.01 -20.21 1.05
N THR A 106 14.43 -20.33 -0.14
CA THR A 106 12.99 -20.51 -0.35
C THR A 106 12.71 -21.72 -1.23
N SER A 107 13.66 -22.66 -1.33
CA SER A 107 13.56 -23.82 -2.21
C SER A 107 12.42 -24.76 -1.81
N HIS A 108 12.07 -24.80 -0.52
CA HIS A 108 10.95 -25.57 0.03
C HIS A 108 9.57 -24.96 -0.26
N PHE A 109 9.52 -23.77 -0.88
CA PHE A 109 8.24 -23.16 -1.23
C PHE A 109 7.55 -23.96 -2.32
N THR A 110 6.43 -24.58 -1.97
CA THR A 110 5.55 -25.25 -2.90
C THR A 110 4.64 -24.20 -3.54
N GLY A 111 4.99 -23.74 -4.74
CA GLY A 111 4.00 -23.08 -5.59
C GLY A 111 2.81 -24.01 -5.81
N ALA A 112 1.58 -23.48 -5.87
CA ALA A 112 0.43 -24.30 -6.22
C ALA A 112 0.74 -25.03 -7.54
N PRO A 113 0.81 -26.37 -7.56
CA PRO A 113 1.11 -27.08 -8.79
C PRO A 113 0.03 -26.73 -9.80
N ARG A 114 0.41 -26.26 -10.99
CA ARG A 114 -0.55 -26.17 -12.10
C ARG A 114 -0.94 -27.61 -12.43
N THR A 115 -2.02 -28.09 -11.82
CA THR A 115 -2.55 -29.43 -12.10
C THR A 115 -3.05 -29.46 -13.54
N ASP A 116 -3.08 -30.63 -14.19
CA ASP A 116 -3.59 -30.74 -15.57
C ASP A 116 -5.05 -30.27 -15.70
N ARG A 117 -5.84 -30.36 -14.61
CA ARG A 117 -7.19 -29.77 -14.52
C ARG A 117 -7.20 -28.25 -14.73
N MET A 118 -6.08 -27.57 -14.44
CA MET A 118 -5.93 -26.12 -14.61
C MET A 118 -5.36 -25.73 -15.99
N ARG A 119 -4.91 -26.67 -16.84
CA ARG A 119 -4.41 -26.38 -18.20
C ARG A 119 -5.49 -25.76 -19.09
N HIS A 120 -6.73 -26.23 -18.94
CA HIS A 120 -7.89 -25.76 -19.72
C HIS A 120 -8.82 -24.85 -18.92
N ASN A 121 -8.42 -24.43 -17.70
CA ASN A 121 -9.17 -23.48 -16.90
C ASN A 121 -8.90 -22.04 -17.36
N SER A 122 -9.27 -21.76 -18.61
CA SER A 122 -9.17 -20.46 -19.27
C SER A 122 -10.52 -19.73 -19.33
N ARG A 123 -11.53 -20.19 -18.59
CA ARG A 123 -12.85 -19.56 -18.58
C ARG A 123 -12.70 -18.11 -18.17
N ARG A 124 -13.10 -17.20 -19.07
CA ARG A 124 -13.21 -15.78 -18.76
C ARG A 124 -14.29 -15.62 -17.68
N ARG A 125 -13.89 -15.08 -16.52
CA ARG A 125 -14.84 -14.73 -15.46
C ARG A 125 -15.92 -13.79 -15.99
N THR A 126 -17.16 -13.98 -15.59
CA THR A 126 -18.30 -13.11 -15.97
C THR A 126 -18.24 -11.77 -15.23
N ALA A 127 -19.05 -10.80 -15.66
CA ALA A 127 -19.20 -9.53 -14.96
C ALA A 127 -19.68 -9.75 -13.52
N ASP A 128 -20.71 -10.58 -13.29
CA ASP A 128 -21.23 -10.88 -11.95
C ASP A 128 -20.20 -11.53 -11.01
N GLU A 129 -19.33 -12.38 -11.54
CA GLU A 129 -18.26 -12.99 -10.73
C GLU A 129 -17.21 -11.96 -10.30
N ILE A 130 -17.07 -10.85 -11.03
CA ILE A 130 -16.10 -9.79 -10.78
C ILE A 130 -16.71 -8.67 -9.94
N LEU A 131 -17.93 -8.24 -10.27
CA LEU A 131 -18.63 -7.10 -9.68
C LEU A 131 -19.36 -7.48 -8.40
N ARG A 132 -18.59 -7.91 -7.41
CA ARG A 132 -19.09 -8.33 -6.10
C ARG A 132 -18.14 -7.90 -4.99
N GLU A 133 -18.66 -7.82 -3.78
CA GLU A 133 -17.82 -7.62 -2.60
C GLU A 133 -16.90 -8.83 -2.39
N ASN A 134 -15.65 -8.56 -2.00
CA ASN A 134 -14.67 -9.59 -1.67
C ASN A 134 -14.57 -9.76 -0.14
N ASP A 135 -15.31 -10.74 0.35
CA ASP A 135 -15.40 -11.16 1.75
C ASP A 135 -14.32 -12.17 2.17
N SER A 136 -13.42 -12.54 1.25
CA SER A 136 -12.35 -13.49 1.54
C SER A 136 -11.48 -13.02 2.71
N PRO A 137 -11.10 -13.91 3.64
CA PRO A 137 -10.19 -13.57 4.74
C PRO A 137 -8.80 -13.12 4.23
N HIS A 138 -8.46 -13.48 2.99
CA HIS A 138 -7.21 -13.09 2.33
C HIS A 138 -7.50 -12.46 0.96
N PRO A 139 -8.08 -11.26 0.95
CA PRO A 139 -8.54 -10.66 -0.29
C PRO A 139 -7.35 -10.18 -1.11
N THR A 140 -7.44 -10.37 -2.42
CA THR A 140 -6.51 -9.79 -3.40
C THR A 140 -7.22 -8.68 -4.14
N ARG A 141 -6.50 -7.61 -4.46
CA ARG A 141 -7.08 -6.49 -5.19
C ARG A 141 -7.38 -6.92 -6.63
N THR A 142 -8.63 -6.80 -7.05
CA THR A 142 -9.04 -7.01 -8.44
C THR A 142 -8.32 -5.98 -9.33
N PRO A 143 -7.61 -6.41 -10.39
CA PRO A 143 -6.99 -5.49 -11.33
C PRO A 143 -8.00 -4.53 -11.96
N GLY A 144 -7.69 -3.24 -12.01
CA GLY A 144 -8.60 -2.22 -12.54
C GLY A 144 -9.07 -2.50 -13.97
N LYS A 145 -8.21 -3.08 -14.82
CA LYS A 145 -8.59 -3.52 -16.17
C LYS A 145 -9.72 -4.57 -16.20
N LEU A 146 -9.80 -5.44 -15.19
CA LEU A 146 -10.86 -6.43 -15.08
C LEU A 146 -12.16 -5.80 -14.59
N LEU A 147 -12.08 -4.86 -13.64
CA LEU A 147 -13.24 -4.08 -13.18
C LEU A 147 -13.84 -3.26 -14.32
N ARG A 148 -13.02 -2.49 -15.03
CA ARG A 148 -13.44 -1.70 -16.20
C ARG A 148 -14.16 -2.57 -17.23
N ARG A 149 -13.55 -3.70 -17.60
CA ARG A 149 -14.13 -4.65 -18.55
C ARG A 149 -15.48 -5.19 -18.06
N ALA A 150 -15.58 -5.54 -16.77
CA ALA A 150 -16.82 -6.05 -16.17
C ALA A 150 -17.92 -4.97 -16.11
N LEU A 151 -17.59 -3.71 -15.82
CA LEU A 151 -18.53 -2.59 -15.84
C LEU A 151 -19.11 -2.37 -17.25
N LEU A 152 -18.26 -2.41 -18.27
CA LEU A 152 -18.72 -2.30 -19.67
C LEU A 152 -19.62 -3.48 -20.06
N GLU A 153 -19.27 -4.71 -19.65
CA GLU A 153 -20.11 -5.91 -19.85
C GLU A 153 -21.45 -5.82 -19.10
N TYR A 154 -21.48 -5.12 -17.95
CA TYR A 154 -22.68 -4.87 -17.15
C TYR A 154 -23.57 -3.75 -17.72
N GLY A 155 -23.09 -2.99 -18.71
CA GLY A 155 -23.84 -1.92 -19.37
C GLY A 155 -23.52 -0.51 -18.88
N VAL A 156 -22.44 -0.32 -18.10
CA VAL A 156 -21.95 1.02 -17.75
C VAL A 156 -21.36 1.67 -19.00
N GLU A 157 -21.77 2.91 -19.27
CA GLU A 157 -21.24 3.67 -20.41
C GLU A 157 -19.75 3.98 -20.24
N GLU A 158 -18.98 3.95 -21.33
CA GLU A 158 -17.56 4.30 -21.35
C GLU A 158 -17.36 5.83 -21.33
N ARG A 159 -17.88 6.48 -20.29
CA ARG A 159 -17.83 7.92 -20.05
C ARG A 159 -17.43 8.21 -18.60
N CYS A 160 -16.84 9.38 -18.37
CA CYS A 160 -16.56 9.85 -17.03
C CYS A 160 -17.88 10.14 -16.29
N ALA A 161 -18.07 9.55 -15.11
CA ALA A 161 -19.25 9.75 -14.29
C ALA A 161 -19.39 11.18 -13.75
N ASP A 162 -18.30 11.95 -13.69
CA ASP A 162 -18.28 13.32 -13.20
C ASP A 162 -18.47 14.34 -14.35
N CYS A 163 -17.52 14.42 -15.29
CA CYS A 163 -17.56 15.41 -16.36
C CYS A 163 -18.18 14.94 -17.67
N GLY A 164 -18.59 13.67 -17.78
CA GLY A 164 -19.22 13.11 -18.98
C GLY A 164 -18.28 12.85 -20.16
N ILE A 165 -16.97 13.13 -20.04
CA ILE A 165 -16.04 12.92 -21.15
C ILE A 165 -15.99 11.47 -21.58
N GLU A 166 -16.00 11.24 -22.89
CA GLU A 166 -15.92 9.91 -23.49
C GLU A 166 -14.50 9.31 -23.39
N GLY A 167 -14.36 8.04 -23.79
CA GLY A 167 -13.08 7.33 -23.87
C GLY A 167 -12.10 7.83 -24.94
N THR A 168 -12.22 9.08 -25.41
CA THR A 168 -11.38 9.68 -26.46
C THR A 168 -11.02 11.11 -26.08
N TRP A 169 -9.75 11.49 -26.27
CA TRP A 169 -9.22 12.83 -26.05
C TRP A 169 -8.34 13.24 -27.23
N MET A 170 -8.68 14.35 -27.90
CA MET A 170 -7.93 14.84 -29.07
C MET A 170 -7.74 13.78 -30.18
N GLY A 171 -8.71 12.88 -30.35
CA GLY A 171 -8.66 11.77 -31.31
C GLY A 171 -7.90 10.53 -30.82
N GLU A 172 -7.26 10.59 -29.65
CA GLU A 172 -6.54 9.47 -29.05
C GLU A 172 -7.38 8.77 -27.96
N PRO A 173 -7.22 7.46 -27.72
CA PRO A 173 -7.90 6.77 -26.63
C PRO A 173 -7.57 7.40 -25.28
N LEU A 174 -8.61 7.74 -24.50
CA LEU A 174 -8.50 8.21 -23.12
C LEU A 174 -8.87 7.07 -22.17
N PRO A 175 -7.90 6.45 -21.48
CA PRO A 175 -8.20 5.38 -20.53
C PRO A 175 -8.95 5.93 -19.31
N LEU A 176 -10.26 5.73 -19.27
CA LEU A 176 -11.03 5.96 -18.06
C LEU A 176 -10.57 4.99 -16.96
N GLU A 177 -10.35 5.54 -15.77
CA GLU A 177 -9.89 4.86 -14.58
C GLU A 177 -11.09 4.42 -13.73
N VAL A 178 -10.98 3.27 -13.06
CA VAL A 178 -12.01 2.80 -12.13
C VAL A 178 -11.73 3.41 -10.76
N ASP A 179 -12.72 4.07 -10.19
CA ASP A 179 -12.72 4.58 -8.83
C ASP A 179 -13.77 3.84 -7.98
N HIS A 180 -13.45 3.70 -6.68
CA HIS A 180 -14.34 3.14 -5.67
C HIS A 180 -14.94 4.30 -4.88
N ILE A 181 -16.26 4.48 -4.97
CA ILE A 181 -16.96 5.64 -4.39
C ILE A 181 -16.74 5.73 -2.87
N ASN A 182 -16.83 4.60 -2.16
CA ASN A 182 -16.56 4.53 -0.73
C ASN A 182 -15.06 4.45 -0.36
N GLY A 183 -14.17 4.41 -1.36
CA GLY A 183 -12.72 4.22 -1.19
C GLY A 183 -12.29 2.82 -0.71
N ASP A 184 -13.23 1.90 -0.49
CA ASP A 184 -12.94 0.51 -0.15
C ASP A 184 -12.76 -0.32 -1.42
N TRP A 185 -11.56 -0.84 -1.59
CA TRP A 185 -11.18 -1.64 -2.75
C TRP A 185 -11.73 -3.06 -2.74
N ARG A 186 -12.26 -3.53 -1.61
CA ARG A 186 -12.87 -4.86 -1.48
C ARG A 186 -14.29 -4.87 -2.04
N ASP A 187 -14.97 -3.73 -1.99
CA ASP A 187 -16.33 -3.55 -2.48
C ASP A 187 -16.32 -3.26 -4.00
N ASN A 188 -16.32 -4.32 -4.82
CA ASN A 188 -16.36 -4.19 -6.27
C ASN A 188 -17.78 -4.26 -6.85
N ARG A 189 -18.82 -4.09 -6.03
CA ARG A 189 -20.20 -4.08 -6.54
C ARG A 189 -20.37 -2.92 -7.53
N ALA A 190 -21.19 -3.12 -8.55
CA ALA A 190 -21.33 -2.17 -9.65
C ALA A 190 -21.75 -0.77 -9.16
N GLU A 191 -22.64 -0.71 -8.18
CA GLU A 191 -23.13 0.51 -7.54
C GLU A 191 -22.06 1.30 -6.76
N ASN A 192 -20.94 0.67 -6.40
CA ASN A 192 -19.83 1.32 -5.69
C ASN A 192 -18.67 1.71 -6.64
N LEU A 193 -18.76 1.35 -7.92
CA LEU A 193 -17.72 1.61 -8.90
C LEU A 193 -18.15 2.69 -9.89
N GLN A 194 -17.21 3.55 -10.26
CA GLN A 194 -17.42 4.53 -11.32
C GLN A 194 -16.22 4.62 -12.25
N LEU A 195 -16.46 4.98 -13.52
CA LEU A 195 -15.42 5.32 -14.47
C LEU A 195 -15.17 6.82 -14.41
N LEU A 196 -13.92 7.23 -14.20
CA LEU A 196 -13.52 8.63 -14.17
C LEU A 196 -12.38 8.88 -15.17
N CYS A 197 -12.37 10.06 -15.78
CA CYS A 197 -11.20 10.48 -16.54
C CYS A 197 -10.02 10.78 -15.60
N PRO A 198 -8.77 10.74 -16.07
CA PRO A 198 -7.59 10.99 -15.23
C PRO A 198 -7.64 12.32 -14.47
N ASN A 199 -8.25 13.35 -15.07
CA ASN A 199 -8.39 14.66 -14.45
C ASN A 199 -9.39 14.64 -13.30
N CYS A 200 -10.63 14.17 -13.51
CA CYS A 200 -11.65 14.05 -12.46
C CYS A 200 -11.23 13.07 -11.36
N HIS A 201 -10.63 11.93 -11.72
CA HIS A 201 -10.15 11.00 -10.70
C HIS A 201 -9.10 11.64 -9.80
N SER A 202 -8.23 12.51 -10.34
CA SER A 202 -7.19 13.19 -9.55
C SER A 202 -7.71 14.13 -8.44
N THR A 203 -8.97 14.57 -8.54
CA THR A 203 -9.61 15.47 -7.57
C THR A 203 -10.29 14.71 -6.43
N THR A 204 -10.57 13.41 -6.60
CA THR A 204 -11.19 12.58 -5.56
C THR A 204 -10.35 12.48 -4.29
N ASP A 205 -11.01 12.26 -3.15
CA ASP A 205 -10.35 12.05 -1.86
C ASP A 205 -9.60 10.70 -1.79
N SER A 206 -10.05 9.70 -2.56
CA SER A 206 -9.46 8.36 -2.66
C SER A 206 -8.22 8.31 -3.57
N TYR A 207 -8.02 9.32 -4.43
CA TYR A 207 -7.03 9.29 -5.52
C TYR A 207 -5.65 8.83 -5.07
N ARG A 208 -5.14 7.75 -5.69
CA ARG A 208 -3.81 7.16 -5.41
C ARG A 208 -3.52 6.98 -3.92
N GLY A 209 -4.54 6.67 -3.13
CA GLY A 209 -4.41 6.45 -1.68
C GLY A 209 -4.29 7.74 -0.86
N ARG A 210 -4.67 8.90 -1.41
CA ARG A 210 -4.72 10.20 -0.70
C ARG A 210 -5.52 10.09 0.61
N GLY A 211 -6.64 9.37 0.60
CA GLY A 211 -7.48 9.13 1.77
C GLY A 211 -6.80 8.35 2.91
N LYS A 212 -5.69 7.63 2.66
CA LYS A 212 -4.95 6.91 3.72
C LYS A 212 -4.11 7.83 4.61
N ARG A 213 -3.82 9.07 4.18
CA ARG A 213 -3.03 10.03 4.98
C ARG A 213 -3.85 10.74 6.07
N ARG A 214 -5.18 10.61 6.04
CA ARG A 214 -6.12 11.27 6.96
C ARG A 214 -6.60 10.37 8.11
N ARG A 215 -6.12 9.12 8.18
CA ARG A 215 -6.39 8.20 9.29
C ARG A 215 -5.19 8.08 10.20
#